data_AF-A0AAP0LA03-F1
#
_entry.id   AF-A0AAP0LA03-F1
#
_cell.length_a   1.000
_cell.length_b   1.000
_cell.length_c   1.000
_cell.angle_alpha   90.00
_cell.angle_beta   90.00
_cell.angle_gamma   90.00
#
_symmetry.space_group_name_H-M   'P 1'
#
loop_
_entity.id
_entity.type
_entity.pdbx_description
1 polymer ?
#
loop_
_entity_poly.entity_id
_entity_poly.type
_entity_poly.pdbx_seq_one_letter_code
_entity_poly.pdbx_strand_id
1 'polypeptide(L)'
;MYAKCSDILAARSVFDSIWIKDVVSWTSIIVGVAQHGQAEEALSMFDEMLSKGLKPNEVTFVGLIYACSHAGLVAKGRELFNSMIDDYHIMPSLQHYTCFLDLLSRSGLLADAYEVVKTMPFEPDEPTWAALLSASKLHKKTQLAIKIANHLLSIKPQDPSSYILVSNTYAAAGMWDEVSKVRKMMATMAVRKEPGYSWVNLGKESQTFYAGEIPNHLKQPVLMLIEELIVEMKKRGYVPDTSSVLHDLDNQEKEQQLFQHSERLAVAYGLLKSISGTAIRIVKNLRICGDCHTFLTLVGSITHREIIVRDSTRYHHFKDGSCSCGGFW
;
A
#
# COMPACT_ATOMS: atom_id res chain seq x y z
N MET A 1 12.00 -0.57 -16.35
CA MET A 1 12.08 0.90 -16.20
C MET A 1 10.70 1.53 -16.27
N TYR A 2 9.96 1.38 -17.37
CA TYR A 2 8.63 1.99 -17.57
C TYR A 2 7.60 1.70 -16.48
N ALA A 3 7.46 0.44 -16.02
CA ALA A 3 6.56 0.10 -14.91
C ALA A 3 6.90 0.92 -13.64
N LYS A 4 8.19 1.03 -13.29
CA LYS A 4 8.66 1.85 -12.16
C LYS A 4 8.37 3.35 -12.33
N CYS A 5 8.12 3.82 -13.56
CA CYS A 5 7.73 5.19 -13.88
C CYS A 5 6.22 5.39 -13.93
N SER A 6 5.42 4.47 -13.40
CA SER A 6 3.94 4.51 -13.42
C SER A 6 3.35 4.39 -14.83
N ASP A 7 4.07 3.77 -15.76
CA ASP A 7 3.63 3.56 -17.14
C ASP A 7 3.71 2.08 -17.51
N ILE A 8 2.68 1.33 -17.09
CA ILE A 8 2.61 -0.11 -17.35
C ILE A 8 2.26 -0.42 -18.79
N LEU A 9 1.53 0.49 -19.48
CA LEU A 9 1.19 0.33 -20.89
C LEU A 9 2.46 0.41 -21.76
N ALA A 10 3.34 1.38 -21.49
CA ALA A 10 4.64 1.45 -22.17
C ALA A 10 5.52 0.25 -21.82
N ALA A 11 5.51 -0.21 -20.56
CA ALA A 11 6.23 -1.43 -20.17
C ALA A 11 5.76 -2.66 -20.96
N ARG A 12 4.44 -2.80 -21.13
CA ARG A 12 3.82 -3.88 -21.90
C ARG A 12 4.16 -3.80 -23.38
N SER A 13 4.02 -2.62 -23.98
CA SER A 13 4.37 -2.38 -25.39
C SER A 13 5.83 -2.73 -25.68
N VAL A 14 6.76 -2.32 -24.82
CA VAL A 14 8.18 -2.68 -24.95
C VAL A 14 8.37 -4.19 -24.79
N PHE A 15 7.74 -4.82 -23.80
CA PHE A 15 7.81 -6.26 -23.63
C PHE A 15 7.32 -7.01 -24.86
N ASP A 16 6.16 -6.64 -25.40
CA ASP A 16 5.57 -7.26 -26.58
C ASP A 16 6.50 -7.13 -27.80
N SER A 17 7.20 -5.99 -27.93
CA SER A 17 8.18 -5.73 -29.01
C SER A 17 9.48 -6.56 -28.95
N ILE A 18 9.77 -7.21 -27.82
CA ILE A 18 10.95 -8.07 -27.69
C ILE A 18 10.76 -9.31 -28.57
N TRP A 19 11.66 -9.51 -29.54
CA TRP A 19 11.65 -10.67 -30.44
C TRP A 19 11.86 -11.98 -29.68
N ILE A 20 12.93 -12.07 -28.88
CA ILE A 20 13.27 -13.26 -28.09
C ILE A 20 13.16 -12.88 -26.62
N LYS A 21 12.08 -13.33 -25.98
CA LYS A 21 11.79 -13.09 -24.56
C LYS A 21 12.45 -14.18 -23.73
N ASP A 22 13.31 -13.79 -22.80
CA ASP A 22 13.94 -14.68 -21.82
C ASP A 22 13.25 -14.60 -20.45
N VAL A 23 13.71 -15.43 -19.50
CA VAL A 23 13.19 -15.47 -18.12
C VAL A 23 13.22 -14.09 -17.45
N VAL A 24 14.24 -13.28 -17.73
CA VAL A 24 14.39 -11.95 -17.13
C VAL A 24 13.32 -10.98 -17.64
N SER A 25 13.07 -10.96 -18.95
CA SER A 25 12.04 -10.11 -19.55
C SER A 25 10.64 -10.48 -19.07
N TRP A 26 10.30 -11.77 -19.01
CA TRP A 26 9.04 -12.28 -18.47
C TRP A 26 8.87 -11.93 -16.99
N THR A 27 9.90 -12.22 -16.17
CA THR A 27 9.86 -11.92 -14.74
C THR A 27 9.70 -10.41 -14.49
N SER A 28 10.40 -9.59 -15.28
CA SER A 28 10.35 -8.13 -15.15
C SER A 28 8.95 -7.58 -15.41
N ILE A 29 8.25 -8.07 -16.44
CA ILE A 29 6.89 -7.61 -16.73
C ILE A 29 5.87 -8.18 -15.75
N ILE A 30 5.99 -9.45 -15.34
CA ILE A 30 5.13 -10.08 -14.31
C ILE A 30 5.20 -9.28 -12.99
N VAL A 31 6.40 -8.97 -12.51
CA VAL A 31 6.58 -8.13 -11.30
C VAL A 31 6.01 -6.73 -11.51
N GLY A 32 6.18 -6.16 -12.71
CA GLY A 32 5.64 -4.85 -13.07
C GLY A 32 4.10 -4.80 -13.00
N VAL A 33 3.41 -5.73 -13.64
CA VAL A 33 1.93 -5.79 -13.62
C VAL A 33 1.40 -6.10 -12.22
N ALA A 34 2.10 -6.96 -11.47
CA ALA A 34 1.80 -7.25 -10.07
C ALA A 34 1.84 -5.98 -9.19
N GLN A 35 2.91 -5.17 -9.32
CA GLN A 35 3.04 -3.89 -8.63
C GLN A 35 1.97 -2.87 -9.03
N HIS A 36 1.31 -3.04 -10.17
CA HIS A 36 0.23 -2.19 -10.64
C HIS A 36 -1.17 -2.67 -10.24
N GLY A 37 -1.25 -3.73 -9.42
CA GLY A 37 -2.52 -4.31 -8.96
C GLY A 37 -3.18 -5.23 -9.98
N GLN A 38 -2.52 -5.54 -11.10
CA GLN A 38 -3.08 -6.36 -12.17
C GLN A 38 -2.76 -7.85 -11.96
N ALA A 39 -3.28 -8.42 -10.87
CA ALA A 39 -2.92 -9.78 -10.45
C ALA A 39 -3.28 -10.85 -11.51
N GLU A 40 -4.47 -10.75 -12.09
CA GLU A 40 -4.92 -11.67 -13.16
C GLU A 40 -4.02 -11.61 -14.40
N GLU A 41 -3.55 -10.40 -14.77
CA GLU A 41 -2.60 -10.26 -15.88
C GLU A 41 -1.25 -10.89 -15.50
N ALA A 42 -0.76 -10.71 -14.27
CA ALA A 42 0.47 -11.32 -13.81
C ALA A 42 0.42 -12.86 -13.90
N LEU A 43 -0.69 -13.47 -13.49
CA LEU A 43 -0.93 -14.91 -13.56
C LEU A 43 -1.04 -15.38 -15.02
N SER A 44 -1.77 -14.66 -15.87
CA SER A 44 -1.87 -14.99 -17.30
C SER A 44 -0.52 -14.92 -18.01
N MET A 45 0.33 -13.94 -17.67
CA MET A 45 1.68 -13.84 -18.23
C MET A 45 2.59 -14.97 -17.73
N PHE A 46 2.40 -15.43 -16.51
CA PHE A 46 3.09 -16.61 -15.99
C PHE A 46 2.69 -17.87 -16.76
N ASP A 47 1.40 -18.10 -17.00
CA ASP A 47 0.92 -19.23 -17.80
C ASP A 47 1.48 -19.16 -19.24
N GLU A 48 1.55 -17.96 -19.83
CA GLU A 48 2.17 -17.78 -21.15
C GLU A 48 3.68 -18.11 -21.11
N MET A 49 4.41 -17.63 -20.11
CA MET A 49 5.82 -17.96 -19.90
C MET A 49 6.04 -19.48 -19.85
N LEU A 50 5.20 -20.21 -19.10
CA LEU A 50 5.26 -21.67 -19.02
C LEU A 50 4.95 -22.34 -20.36
N SER A 51 3.95 -21.84 -21.10
CA SER A 51 3.59 -22.38 -22.42
C SER A 51 4.71 -22.26 -23.46
N LYS A 52 5.64 -21.31 -23.26
CA LYS A 52 6.86 -21.14 -24.08
C LYS A 52 8.02 -22.02 -23.62
N GLY A 53 7.83 -22.87 -22.62
CA GLY A 53 8.85 -23.76 -22.07
C GLY A 53 9.90 -23.06 -21.20
N LEU A 54 9.64 -21.81 -20.78
CA LEU A 54 10.54 -21.08 -19.91
C LEU A 54 10.28 -21.46 -18.44
N LYS A 55 11.36 -21.74 -17.71
CA LYS A 55 11.28 -22.05 -16.28
C LYS A 55 11.26 -20.75 -15.46
N PRO A 56 10.26 -20.56 -14.58
CA PRO A 56 10.26 -19.46 -13.63
C PRO A 56 11.43 -19.57 -12.67
N ASN A 57 11.84 -18.42 -12.13
CA ASN A 57 12.87 -18.35 -11.12
C ASN A 57 12.30 -17.82 -9.80
N GLU A 58 13.16 -17.69 -8.80
CA GLU A 58 12.81 -17.19 -7.47
C GLU A 58 12.14 -15.81 -7.52
N VAL A 59 12.58 -14.92 -8.40
CA VAL A 59 11.99 -13.58 -8.53
C VAL A 59 10.60 -13.65 -9.17
N THR A 60 10.35 -14.60 -10.08
CA THR A 60 9.02 -14.82 -10.66
C THR A 60 8.01 -15.16 -9.55
N PHE A 61 8.35 -16.08 -8.65
CA PHE A 61 7.46 -16.49 -7.56
C PHE A 61 7.21 -15.39 -6.54
N VAL A 62 8.22 -14.57 -6.19
CA VAL A 62 8.02 -13.36 -5.38
C VAL A 62 6.96 -12.46 -6.02
N GLY A 63 7.08 -12.19 -7.34
CA GLY A 63 6.12 -11.36 -8.07
C GLY A 63 4.70 -11.91 -8.07
N LEU A 64 4.54 -13.23 -8.25
CA LEU A 64 3.24 -13.88 -8.31
C LEU A 64 2.55 -13.97 -6.94
N ILE A 65 3.30 -14.31 -5.89
CA ILE A 65 2.77 -14.33 -4.51
C ILE A 65 2.40 -12.91 -4.07
N TYR A 66 3.23 -11.92 -4.44
CA TYR A 66 2.92 -10.50 -4.21
C TYR A 66 1.63 -10.08 -4.93
N ALA A 67 1.45 -10.46 -6.20
CA ALA A 67 0.19 -10.22 -6.93
C ALA A 67 -1.01 -10.82 -6.19
N CYS A 68 -0.89 -12.07 -5.75
CA CYS A 68 -1.95 -12.75 -4.99
C CYS A 68 -2.25 -12.03 -3.68
N SER A 69 -1.21 -11.57 -2.95
CA SER A 69 -1.36 -10.81 -1.70
C SER A 69 -2.22 -9.56 -1.89
N HIS A 70 -2.00 -8.86 -3.00
CA HIS A 70 -2.66 -7.60 -3.30
C HIS A 70 -4.03 -7.74 -3.97
N ALA A 71 -4.44 -8.96 -4.31
CA ALA A 71 -5.77 -9.30 -4.83
C ALA A 71 -6.58 -10.24 -3.91
N GLY A 72 -6.02 -10.64 -2.76
CA GLY A 72 -6.68 -11.56 -1.83
C GLY A 72 -6.81 -13.01 -2.35
N LEU A 73 -6.00 -13.40 -3.33
CA LEU A 73 -6.05 -14.73 -3.96
C LEU A 73 -5.31 -15.78 -3.12
N VAL A 74 -5.82 -16.05 -1.91
CA VAL A 74 -5.17 -16.94 -0.92
C VAL A 74 -4.89 -18.33 -1.49
N ALA A 75 -5.88 -18.96 -2.10
CA ALA A 75 -5.73 -20.32 -2.63
C ALA A 75 -4.62 -20.40 -3.67
N LYS A 76 -4.59 -19.45 -4.61
CA LYS A 76 -3.57 -19.40 -5.66
C LYS A 76 -2.19 -19.05 -5.09
N GLY A 77 -2.10 -18.14 -4.13
CA GLY A 77 -0.83 -17.81 -3.47
C GLY A 77 -0.24 -18.99 -2.70
N ARG A 78 -1.07 -19.82 -2.04
CA ARG A 78 -0.63 -21.08 -1.40
C ARG A 78 -0.15 -22.10 -2.43
N GLU A 79 -0.92 -22.28 -3.50
CA GLU A 79 -0.55 -23.16 -4.62
C GLU A 79 0.82 -22.77 -5.18
N LEU A 80 1.03 -21.49 -5.50
CA LEU A 80 2.29 -20.97 -6.04
C LEU A 80 3.47 -21.14 -5.06
N PHE A 81 3.25 -20.89 -3.77
CA PHE A 81 4.28 -21.07 -2.75
C PHE A 81 4.72 -22.54 -2.64
N ASN A 82 3.77 -23.48 -2.70
CA ASN A 82 4.05 -24.91 -2.64
C ASN A 82 4.68 -25.41 -3.94
N SER A 83 4.12 -25.05 -5.11
CA SER A 83 4.65 -25.47 -6.42
C SER A 83 6.09 -25.03 -6.61
N MET A 84 6.45 -23.84 -6.12
CA MET A 84 7.83 -23.35 -6.13
C MET A 84 8.81 -24.37 -5.52
N ILE A 85 8.42 -25.01 -4.42
CA ILE A 85 9.23 -25.99 -3.70
C ILE A 85 9.13 -27.36 -4.37
N ASP A 86 7.91 -27.81 -4.62
CA ASP A 86 7.61 -29.19 -5.01
C ASP A 86 7.92 -29.44 -6.48
N ASP A 87 7.52 -28.53 -7.37
CA ASP A 87 7.61 -28.69 -8.82
C ASP A 87 8.87 -28.03 -9.41
N TYR A 88 9.29 -26.90 -8.85
CA TYR A 88 10.42 -26.12 -9.37
C TYR A 88 11.70 -26.26 -8.52
N HIS A 89 11.61 -26.88 -7.34
CA HIS A 89 12.74 -27.10 -6.43
C HIS A 89 13.47 -25.81 -6.03
N ILE A 90 12.73 -24.71 -5.93
CA ILE A 90 13.24 -23.41 -5.51
C ILE A 90 13.03 -23.29 -4.00
N MET A 91 14.13 -23.04 -3.27
CA MET A 91 14.07 -22.82 -1.83
C MET A 91 13.49 -21.44 -1.51
N PRO A 92 12.47 -21.33 -0.62
CA PRO A 92 11.90 -20.05 -0.27
C PRO A 92 12.93 -19.15 0.43
N SER A 93 13.15 -17.96 -0.13
CA SER A 93 13.91 -16.90 0.53
C SER A 93 13.03 -16.09 1.50
N LEU A 94 13.65 -15.22 2.31
CA LEU A 94 12.92 -14.29 3.19
C LEU A 94 11.82 -13.50 2.43
N GLN A 95 12.09 -13.05 1.21
CA GLN A 95 11.11 -12.29 0.41
C GLN A 95 9.86 -13.12 0.07
N HIS A 96 10.00 -14.41 -0.18
CA HIS A 96 8.85 -15.29 -0.42
C HIS A 96 7.98 -15.40 0.82
N TYR A 97 8.60 -15.59 2.00
CA TYR A 97 7.89 -15.59 3.27
C TYR A 97 7.23 -14.23 3.56
N THR A 98 7.91 -13.11 3.31
CA THR A 98 7.32 -11.78 3.49
C THR A 98 6.07 -11.58 2.64
N CYS A 99 6.11 -11.91 1.35
CA CYS A 99 4.93 -11.81 0.48
C CYS A 99 3.82 -12.77 0.89
N PHE A 100 4.16 -13.98 1.31
CA PHE A 100 3.19 -14.98 1.76
C PHE A 100 2.53 -14.59 3.09
N LEU A 101 3.30 -14.04 4.03
CA LEU A 101 2.79 -13.49 5.28
C LEU A 101 1.89 -12.27 5.03
N ASP A 102 2.26 -11.37 4.12
CA ASP A 102 1.40 -10.25 3.72
C ASP A 102 0.05 -10.75 3.16
N LEU A 103 0.07 -11.79 2.30
CA LEU A 103 -1.15 -12.40 1.75
C LEU A 103 -2.08 -12.91 2.85
N LEU A 104 -1.54 -13.71 3.78
CA LEU A 104 -2.33 -14.27 4.88
C LEU A 104 -2.84 -13.18 5.83
N SER A 105 -1.99 -12.21 6.15
CA SER A 105 -2.30 -11.11 7.05
C SER A 105 -3.41 -10.22 6.49
N ARG A 106 -3.28 -9.76 5.24
CA ARG A 106 -4.30 -8.95 4.55
C ARG A 106 -5.63 -9.67 4.45
N SER A 107 -5.59 -10.98 4.19
CA SER A 107 -6.79 -11.83 4.07
C SER A 107 -7.40 -12.25 5.41
N GLY A 108 -6.84 -11.80 6.55
CA GLY A 108 -7.37 -12.08 7.88
C GLY A 108 -7.07 -13.47 8.42
N LEU A 109 -6.26 -14.26 7.71
CA LEU A 109 -5.79 -15.60 8.09
C LEU A 109 -4.61 -15.51 9.06
N LEU A 110 -4.82 -14.78 10.16
CA LEU A 110 -3.76 -14.41 11.09
C LEU A 110 -3.22 -15.56 11.93
N ALA A 111 -4.02 -16.60 12.15
CA ALA A 111 -3.55 -17.83 12.79
C ALA A 111 -2.50 -18.52 11.91
N ASP A 112 -2.82 -18.71 10.61
CA ASP A 112 -1.91 -19.30 9.64
C ASP A 112 -0.65 -18.45 9.47
N ALA A 113 -0.80 -17.13 9.39
CA ALA A 113 0.33 -16.21 9.29
C ALA A 113 1.26 -16.32 10.52
N TYR A 114 0.67 -16.46 11.71
CA TYR A 114 1.45 -16.63 12.94
C TYR A 114 2.17 -17.98 13.00
N GLU A 115 1.58 -19.05 12.47
CA GLU A 115 2.27 -20.35 12.37
C GLU A 115 3.42 -20.28 11.36
N VAL A 116 3.23 -19.64 10.20
CA VAL A 116 4.32 -19.42 9.23
C VAL A 116 5.50 -18.70 9.86
N VAL A 117 5.24 -17.66 10.65
CA VAL A 117 6.29 -16.93 11.40
C VAL A 117 7.08 -17.84 12.35
N LYS A 118 6.45 -18.83 12.98
CA LYS A 118 7.15 -19.76 13.87
C LYS A 118 7.95 -20.82 13.12
N THR A 119 7.47 -21.24 11.95
CA THR A 119 8.05 -22.35 11.20
C THR A 119 9.06 -21.91 10.14
N MET A 120 9.06 -20.63 9.76
CA MET A 120 10.00 -20.12 8.77
C MET A 120 11.45 -20.21 9.27
N PRO A 121 12.42 -20.53 8.39
CA PRO A 121 13.82 -20.72 8.78
C PRO A 121 14.59 -19.41 8.97
N PHE A 122 13.88 -18.27 9.06
CA PHE A 122 14.46 -16.94 9.18
C PHE A 122 13.83 -16.22 10.36
N GLU A 123 14.62 -15.41 11.06
CA GLU A 123 14.07 -14.49 12.07
C GLU A 123 13.25 -13.39 11.35
N PRO A 124 11.96 -13.22 11.68
CA PRO A 124 11.17 -12.16 11.08
C PRO A 124 11.68 -10.79 11.50
N ASP A 125 11.81 -9.90 10.51
CA ASP A 125 12.23 -8.53 10.75
C ASP A 125 11.11 -7.68 11.38
N GLU A 126 11.50 -6.50 11.89
CA GLU A 126 10.56 -5.55 12.50
C GLU A 126 9.39 -5.18 11.56
N PRO A 127 9.58 -4.89 10.26
CA PRO A 127 8.50 -4.65 9.32
C PRO A 127 7.49 -5.80 9.22
N THR A 128 7.95 -7.07 9.25
CA THR A 128 7.07 -8.24 9.21
C THR A 128 6.14 -8.28 10.43
N TRP A 129 6.68 -8.03 11.62
CA TRP A 129 5.88 -7.95 12.85
C TRP A 129 4.92 -6.76 12.86
N ALA A 130 5.36 -5.60 12.38
CA ALA A 130 4.51 -4.41 12.26
C ALA A 130 3.34 -4.64 11.28
N ALA A 131 3.56 -5.36 10.18
CA ALA A 131 2.51 -5.74 9.23
C ALA A 131 1.48 -6.68 9.87
N LEU A 132 1.92 -7.70 10.59
CA LEU A 132 1.05 -8.64 11.32
C LEU A 132 0.24 -7.95 12.42
N LEU A 133 0.84 -7.00 13.14
CA LEU A 133 0.15 -6.21 14.16
C LEU A 133 -0.93 -5.32 13.53
N SER A 134 -0.59 -4.65 12.43
CA SER A 134 -1.54 -3.82 11.67
C SER A 134 -2.72 -4.63 11.15
N ALA A 135 -2.48 -5.81 10.59
CA ALA A 135 -3.51 -6.72 10.13
C ALA A 135 -4.36 -7.28 11.28
N SER A 136 -3.75 -7.60 12.43
CA SER A 136 -4.47 -8.04 13.62
C SER A 136 -5.43 -6.98 14.15
N LYS A 137 -5.04 -5.71 14.10
CA LYS A 137 -5.92 -4.57 14.42
C LYS A 137 -7.06 -4.45 13.41
N LEU A 138 -6.74 -4.49 12.11
CA LEU A 138 -7.73 -4.38 11.03
C LEU A 138 -8.83 -5.45 11.15
N HIS A 139 -8.44 -6.70 11.41
CA HIS A 139 -9.33 -7.84 11.56
C HIS A 139 -9.86 -8.05 12.99
N LYS A 140 -9.69 -7.05 13.87
CA LYS A 140 -10.20 -7.03 15.26
C LYS A 140 -9.79 -8.25 16.10
N LYS A 141 -8.59 -8.80 15.87
CA LYS A 141 -8.02 -9.92 16.64
C LYS A 141 -7.22 -9.38 17.84
N THR A 142 -7.90 -8.76 18.79
CA THR A 142 -7.29 -8.01 19.91
C THR A 142 -6.25 -8.81 20.70
N GLN A 143 -6.52 -10.06 21.04
CA GLN A 143 -5.58 -10.89 21.83
C GLN A 143 -4.27 -11.17 21.08
N LEU A 144 -4.37 -11.47 19.79
CA LEU A 144 -3.19 -11.68 18.95
C LEU A 144 -2.43 -10.37 18.74
N ALA A 145 -3.13 -9.25 18.54
CA ALA A 145 -2.52 -7.93 18.42
C ALA A 145 -1.71 -7.56 19.68
N ILE A 146 -2.25 -7.78 20.88
CA ILE A 146 -1.53 -7.55 22.13
C ILE A 146 -0.29 -8.46 22.23
N LYS A 147 -0.41 -9.74 21.85
CA LYS A 147 0.73 -10.67 21.84
C LYS A 147 1.86 -10.21 20.92
N ILE A 148 1.52 -9.79 19.70
CA ILE A 148 2.50 -9.26 18.73
C ILE A 148 3.09 -7.94 19.22
N ALA A 149 2.28 -7.06 19.81
CA ALA A 149 2.73 -5.78 20.36
C ALA A 149 3.74 -5.96 21.50
N ASN A 150 3.49 -6.89 22.41
CA ASN A 150 4.44 -7.27 23.47
C ASN A 150 5.75 -7.81 22.89
N HIS A 151 5.66 -8.67 21.86
CA HIS A 151 6.84 -9.22 21.20
C HIS A 151 7.66 -8.12 20.50
N LEU A 152 7.02 -7.23 19.76
CA LEU A 152 7.65 -6.07 19.13
C LEU A 152 8.43 -5.25 20.17
N LEU A 153 7.84 -4.92 21.31
CA LEU A 153 8.57 -4.19 22.36
C LEU A 153 9.77 -4.97 22.91
N SER A 154 9.65 -6.29 23.03
CA SER A 154 10.74 -7.13 23.55
C SER A 154 11.98 -7.13 22.65
N ILE A 155 11.80 -7.01 21.33
CA ILE A 155 12.90 -6.93 20.36
C ILE A 155 13.46 -5.52 20.18
N LYS A 156 12.92 -4.52 20.90
CA LYS A 156 13.33 -3.10 20.88
C LYS A 156 13.41 -2.54 19.45
N PRO A 157 12.25 -2.19 18.86
CA PRO A 157 12.17 -1.74 17.48
C PRO A 157 13.04 -0.50 17.28
N GLN A 158 13.59 -0.36 16.09
CA GLN A 158 14.38 0.81 15.70
C GLN A 158 13.49 1.86 15.01
N ASP A 159 12.43 1.44 14.31
CA ASP A 159 11.49 2.34 13.68
C ASP A 159 10.47 2.88 14.73
N PRO A 160 10.39 4.20 14.89
CA PRO A 160 9.36 4.83 15.72
C PRO A 160 7.92 4.47 15.33
N SER A 161 7.67 4.18 14.06
CA SER A 161 6.36 3.80 13.56
C SER A 161 5.84 2.54 14.27
N SER A 162 6.74 1.62 14.64
CA SER A 162 6.44 0.42 15.41
C SER A 162 5.96 0.74 16.82
N TYR A 163 6.61 1.67 17.53
CA TYR A 163 6.15 2.10 18.87
C TYR A 163 4.80 2.80 18.80
N ILE A 164 4.55 3.62 17.77
CA ILE A 164 3.26 4.26 17.56
C ILE A 164 2.18 3.19 17.33
N LEU A 165 2.46 2.21 16.49
CA LEU A 165 1.53 1.11 16.20
C LEU A 165 1.23 0.28 17.46
N VAL A 166 2.24 -0.04 18.26
CA VAL A 166 2.10 -0.71 19.56
C VAL A 166 1.25 0.14 20.52
N SER A 167 1.59 1.41 20.71
CA SER A 167 0.84 2.34 21.55
C SER A 167 -0.63 2.42 21.15
N ASN A 168 -0.90 2.51 19.85
CA ASN A 168 -2.26 2.56 19.32
C ASN A 168 -3.01 1.24 19.54
N THR A 169 -2.31 0.10 19.50
CA THR A 169 -2.89 -1.21 19.79
C THR A 169 -3.30 -1.30 21.26
N TYR A 170 -2.43 -0.87 22.19
CA TYR A 170 -2.77 -0.85 23.62
C TYR A 170 -3.90 0.13 23.93
N ALA A 171 -3.91 1.31 23.31
CA ALA A 171 -5.00 2.27 23.47
C ALA A 171 -6.34 1.66 23.02
N ALA A 172 -6.37 0.99 21.85
CA ALA A 172 -7.56 0.30 21.36
C ALA A 172 -8.02 -0.85 22.27
N ALA A 173 -7.11 -1.43 23.07
CA ALA A 173 -7.41 -2.46 24.07
C ALA A 173 -7.70 -1.90 25.48
N GLY A 174 -7.68 -0.56 25.67
CA GLY A 174 -7.89 0.07 26.99
C GLY A 174 -6.72 -0.05 27.96
N MET A 175 -5.53 -0.45 27.50
CA MET A 175 -4.33 -0.69 28.31
C MET A 175 -3.51 0.61 28.50
N TRP A 176 -4.07 1.58 29.20
CA TRP A 176 -3.50 2.94 29.33
C TRP A 176 -2.14 2.99 30.06
N ASP A 177 -1.88 2.06 30.98
CA ASP A 177 -0.58 1.94 31.64
C ASP A 177 0.52 1.57 30.64
N GLU A 178 0.25 0.64 29.72
CA GLU A 178 1.18 0.25 28.66
C GLU A 178 1.38 1.37 27.65
N VAL A 179 0.31 2.10 27.27
CA VAL A 179 0.40 3.31 26.43
C VAL A 179 1.37 4.32 27.06
N SER A 180 1.24 4.55 28.36
CA SER A 180 2.10 5.48 29.10
C SER A 180 3.56 5.03 29.11
N LYS A 181 3.83 3.72 29.23
CA LYS A 181 5.19 3.16 29.14
C LYS A 181 5.78 3.36 27.74
N VAL A 182 5.03 3.05 26.69
CA VAL A 182 5.50 3.20 25.29
C VAL A 182 5.81 4.66 24.98
N ARG A 183 4.95 5.61 25.40
CA ARG A 183 5.21 7.05 25.22
C ARG A 183 6.49 7.52 25.92
N LYS A 184 6.80 7.00 27.12
CA LYS A 184 8.06 7.28 27.82
C LYS A 184 9.27 6.75 27.03
N MET A 185 9.18 5.54 26.49
CA MET A 185 10.24 4.97 25.65
C MET A 185 10.47 5.80 24.38
N MET A 186 9.40 6.25 23.73
CA MET A 186 9.51 7.10 22.53
C MET A 186 10.18 8.45 22.84
N ALA A 187 9.90 9.05 23.99
CA ALA A 187 10.50 10.32 24.40
C ALA A 187 12.02 10.23 24.57
N THR A 188 12.55 9.07 24.98
CA THR A 188 14.00 8.87 25.16
C THR A 188 14.74 8.57 23.86
N MET A 189 14.05 8.22 22.79
CA MET A 189 14.67 7.78 21.52
C MET A 189 15.05 8.92 20.56
N ALA A 190 14.87 10.21 20.93
CA ALA A 190 15.20 11.38 20.09
C ALA A 190 14.66 11.28 18.65
N VAL A 191 13.51 10.64 18.49
CA VAL A 191 12.95 10.29 17.20
C VAL A 191 12.44 11.52 16.47
N ARG A 192 12.79 11.65 15.18
CA ARG A 192 12.03 12.47 14.22
C ARG A 192 11.25 11.55 13.27
N LYS A 193 9.92 11.68 13.28
CA LYS A 193 9.06 11.06 12.27
C LYS A 193 9.25 11.80 10.95
N GLU A 194 9.52 11.09 9.86
CA GLU A 194 9.43 11.69 8.54
C GLU A 194 7.98 12.04 8.22
N PRO A 195 7.68 13.29 7.85
CA PRO A 195 6.33 13.68 7.50
C PRO A 195 5.86 12.95 6.23
N GLY A 196 4.59 12.57 6.20
CA GLY A 196 3.96 12.08 4.98
C GLY A 196 3.86 13.21 3.96
N TYR A 197 4.34 12.97 2.75
CA TYR A 197 4.27 13.92 1.66
C TYR A 197 3.89 13.22 0.35
N SER A 198 3.26 13.99 -0.53
CA SER A 198 2.93 13.55 -1.88
C SER A 198 3.48 14.56 -2.85
N TRP A 199 4.01 14.12 -3.98
CA TRP A 199 4.35 15.03 -5.07
C TRP A 199 3.63 14.66 -6.36
N VAL A 200 3.39 15.66 -7.18
CA VAL A 200 2.80 15.54 -8.51
C VAL A 200 3.87 15.88 -9.53
N ASN A 201 3.98 15.08 -10.59
CA ASN A 201 4.84 15.38 -11.73
C ASN A 201 3.97 15.69 -12.96
N LEU A 202 4.11 16.91 -13.49
CA LEU A 202 3.41 17.41 -14.68
C LEU A 202 4.40 17.69 -15.84
N GLY A 203 5.41 16.84 -15.99
CA GLY A 203 6.42 16.93 -17.05
C GLY A 203 7.62 17.78 -16.63
N LYS A 204 7.60 19.08 -16.92
CA LYS A 204 8.69 20.01 -16.56
C LYS A 204 8.60 20.58 -15.15
N GLU A 205 7.44 20.44 -14.52
CA GLU A 205 7.15 20.94 -13.18
C GLU A 205 6.82 19.79 -12.24
N SER A 206 7.37 19.84 -11.04
CA SER A 206 7.03 18.96 -9.94
C SER A 206 6.66 19.79 -8.72
N GLN A 207 5.56 19.44 -8.06
CA GLN A 207 5.11 20.11 -6.84
C GLN A 207 4.95 19.09 -5.72
N THR A 208 5.60 19.35 -4.59
CA THR A 208 5.50 18.55 -3.36
C THR A 208 4.52 19.20 -2.38
N PHE A 209 3.73 18.37 -1.71
CA PHE A 209 2.79 18.73 -0.67
C PHE A 209 3.11 17.91 0.58
N TYR A 210 3.24 18.58 1.72
CA TYR A 210 3.27 17.94 3.03
C TYR A 210 1.88 18.04 3.65
N ALA A 211 1.55 17.09 4.53
CA ALA A 211 0.27 17.14 5.23
C ALA A 211 0.11 18.47 6.00
N GLY A 212 -0.97 19.21 5.73
CA GLY A 212 -1.22 20.52 6.35
C GLY A 212 -0.44 21.70 5.77
N GLU A 213 0.46 21.49 4.81
CA GLU A 213 1.30 22.54 4.23
C GLU A 213 0.94 22.78 2.76
N ILE A 214 0.41 23.97 2.47
CA ILE A 214 0.09 24.41 1.10
C ILE A 214 0.78 25.75 0.83
N PRO A 215 1.54 25.91 -0.26
CA PRO A 215 2.10 27.19 -0.65
C PRO A 215 1.01 28.27 -0.78
N ASN A 216 1.24 29.47 -0.24
CA ASN A 216 0.22 30.53 -0.17
C ASN A 216 -0.46 30.83 -1.52
N HIS A 217 0.31 30.81 -2.61
CA HIS A 217 -0.21 31.07 -3.97
C HIS A 217 -1.10 29.95 -4.52
N LEU A 218 -1.05 28.74 -3.93
CA LEU A 218 -1.89 27.59 -4.30
C LEU A 218 -3.01 27.33 -3.30
N LYS A 219 -2.94 27.91 -2.10
CA LYS A 219 -3.81 27.58 -0.96
C LYS A 219 -5.30 27.74 -1.30
N GLN A 220 -5.70 28.90 -1.79
CA GLN A 220 -7.10 29.17 -2.13
C GLN A 220 -7.66 28.24 -3.22
N PRO A 221 -7.06 28.15 -4.43
CA PRO A 221 -7.63 27.31 -5.49
C PRO A 221 -7.64 25.82 -5.15
N VAL A 222 -6.62 25.32 -4.44
CA VAL A 222 -6.57 23.91 -4.03
C VAL A 222 -7.65 23.58 -3.00
N LEU A 223 -7.82 24.42 -1.98
CA LEU A 223 -8.81 24.17 -0.93
C LEU A 223 -10.24 24.28 -1.47
N MET A 224 -10.53 25.28 -2.31
CA MET A 224 -11.85 25.41 -2.95
C MET A 224 -12.22 24.16 -3.76
N LEU A 225 -11.30 23.64 -4.57
CA LEU A 225 -11.56 22.42 -5.34
C LEU A 225 -11.78 21.20 -4.45
N ILE A 226 -11.02 21.07 -3.36
CA ILE A 226 -11.22 19.97 -2.39
C ILE A 226 -12.59 20.05 -1.75
N GLU A 227 -13.04 21.25 -1.36
CA GLU A 227 -14.38 21.46 -0.79
C GLU A 227 -15.49 21.09 -1.79
N GLU A 228 -15.37 21.53 -3.06
CA GLU A 228 -16.30 21.17 -4.13
C GLU A 228 -16.37 19.64 -4.33
N LEU A 229 -15.22 18.97 -4.39
CA LEU A 229 -15.14 17.53 -4.50
C LEU A 229 -15.80 16.84 -3.30
N ILE A 230 -15.53 17.29 -2.07
CA ILE A 230 -16.14 16.71 -0.86
C ILE A 230 -17.66 16.85 -0.87
N VAL A 231 -18.20 18.00 -1.27
CA VAL A 231 -19.65 18.20 -1.40
C VAL A 231 -20.24 17.20 -2.40
N GLU A 232 -19.60 17.04 -3.56
CA GLU A 232 -20.07 16.13 -4.60
C GLU A 232 -19.92 14.64 -4.22
N MET A 233 -18.88 14.31 -3.46
CA MET A 233 -18.67 13.00 -2.87
C MET A 233 -19.73 12.67 -1.82
N LYS A 234 -20.08 13.62 -0.93
CA LYS A 234 -21.12 13.43 0.09
C LYS A 234 -22.48 13.14 -0.55
N LYS A 235 -22.82 13.76 -1.69
CA LYS A 235 -24.03 13.41 -2.47
C LYS A 235 -24.02 11.97 -2.99
N ARG A 236 -22.83 11.37 -3.17
CA ARG A 236 -22.63 9.96 -3.55
C ARG A 236 -22.49 9.02 -2.36
N GLY A 237 -22.77 9.49 -1.14
CA GLY A 237 -22.74 8.67 0.07
C GLY A 237 -21.35 8.50 0.70
N TYR A 238 -20.37 9.34 0.34
CA TYR A 238 -19.07 9.34 1.01
C TYR A 238 -19.21 9.74 2.49
N VAL A 239 -18.65 8.90 3.36
CA VAL A 239 -18.49 9.14 4.79
C VAL A 239 -17.00 9.06 5.13
N PRO A 240 -16.40 10.12 5.71
CA PRO A 240 -14.99 10.08 6.10
C PRO A 240 -14.69 8.97 7.11
N ASP A 241 -13.65 8.18 6.85
CA ASP A 241 -13.15 7.20 7.81
C ASP A 241 -12.05 7.82 8.67
N THR A 242 -12.43 8.23 9.89
CA THR A 242 -11.53 8.83 10.88
C THR A 242 -10.75 7.80 11.70
N SER A 243 -10.92 6.50 11.45
CA SER A 243 -10.24 5.41 12.19
C SER A 243 -8.70 5.47 12.09
N SER A 244 -8.19 6.13 11.05
CA SER A 244 -6.77 6.35 10.82
C SER A 244 -6.20 7.52 11.65
N VAL A 245 -7.06 8.40 12.19
CA VAL A 245 -6.66 9.57 12.99
C VAL A 245 -6.76 9.24 14.48
N LEU A 246 -5.65 8.73 15.02
CA LEU A 246 -5.58 8.18 16.39
C LEU A 246 -5.15 9.25 17.41
N HIS A 247 -5.75 10.43 17.32
CA HIS A 247 -5.62 11.49 18.31
C HIS A 247 -6.90 11.61 19.14
N ASP A 248 -6.76 12.04 20.39
CA ASP A 248 -7.88 12.38 21.28
C ASP A 248 -8.44 13.75 20.88
N LEU A 249 -9.04 13.78 19.69
CA LEU A 249 -9.67 14.93 19.07
C LEU A 249 -11.12 14.59 18.78
N ASP A 250 -11.97 15.62 18.71
CA ASP A 250 -13.34 15.40 18.29
C ASP A 250 -13.42 14.93 16.82
N ASN A 251 -14.58 14.42 16.41
CA ASN A 251 -14.72 13.86 15.06
C ASN A 251 -14.59 14.93 13.95
N GLN A 252 -14.91 16.20 14.22
CA GLN A 252 -14.80 17.27 13.24
C GLN A 252 -13.33 17.65 12.99
N GLU A 253 -12.52 17.72 14.05
CA GLU A 253 -11.09 17.95 13.96
C GLU A 253 -10.37 16.80 13.24
N LYS A 254 -10.79 15.55 13.47
CA LYS A 254 -10.28 14.38 12.74
C LYS A 254 -10.59 14.46 11.26
N GLU A 255 -11.80 14.85 10.88
CA GLU A 255 -12.17 15.07 9.48
C GLU A 255 -11.33 16.16 8.82
N GLN A 256 -11.09 17.28 9.53
CA GLN A 256 -10.24 18.35 9.01
C GLN A 256 -8.80 17.89 8.73
N GLN A 257 -8.24 17.03 9.59
CA GLN A 257 -6.91 16.46 9.35
C GLN A 257 -6.87 15.55 8.12
N LEU A 258 -7.93 14.76 7.87
CA LEU A 258 -8.04 13.95 6.65
C LEU A 258 -8.01 14.82 5.39
N PHE A 259 -8.66 15.99 5.42
CA PHE A 259 -8.69 16.91 4.27
C PHE A 259 -7.32 17.53 3.96
N GLN A 260 -6.44 17.56 4.96
CA GLN A 260 -5.08 18.08 4.84
C GLN A 260 -4.06 17.02 4.44
N HIS A 261 -4.48 15.78 4.15
CA HIS A 261 -3.59 14.75 3.64
C HIS A 261 -2.96 15.16 2.31
N SER A 262 -1.65 14.95 2.18
CA SER A 262 -0.85 15.39 1.03
C SER A 262 -1.36 14.81 -0.30
N GLU A 263 -1.94 13.61 -0.29
CA GLU A 263 -2.56 12.95 -1.44
C GLU A 263 -3.71 13.78 -2.02
N ARG A 264 -4.56 14.35 -1.16
CA ARG A 264 -5.71 15.16 -1.56
C ARG A 264 -5.26 16.49 -2.16
N LEU A 265 -4.27 17.11 -1.53
CA LEU A 265 -3.64 18.34 -2.02
C LEU A 265 -2.99 18.12 -3.39
N ALA A 266 -2.25 17.02 -3.52
CA ALA A 266 -1.59 16.62 -4.75
C ALA A 266 -2.60 16.37 -5.90
N VAL A 267 -3.67 15.61 -5.67
CA VAL A 267 -4.64 15.37 -6.74
C VAL A 267 -5.41 16.64 -7.13
N ALA A 268 -5.76 17.50 -6.16
CA ALA A 268 -6.40 18.77 -6.45
C ALA A 268 -5.50 19.68 -7.29
N TYR A 269 -4.21 19.81 -6.93
CA TYR A 269 -3.23 20.52 -7.75
C TYR A 269 -3.09 19.90 -9.15
N GLY A 270 -3.02 18.57 -9.24
CA GLY A 270 -2.97 17.85 -10.50
C GLY A 270 -4.17 18.15 -11.38
N LEU A 271 -5.39 18.16 -10.83
CA LEU A 271 -6.62 18.49 -11.56
C LEU A 271 -6.62 19.93 -12.08
N LEU A 272 -6.12 20.89 -11.30
CA LEU A 272 -6.07 22.30 -11.67
C LEU A 272 -5.04 22.61 -12.77
N LYS A 273 -3.93 21.89 -12.80
CA LYS A 273 -2.77 22.21 -13.66
C LYS A 273 -2.57 21.29 -14.84
N SER A 274 -3.05 20.04 -14.76
CA SER A 274 -2.84 19.07 -15.84
C SER A 274 -3.81 19.29 -17.00
N ILE A 275 -3.34 18.96 -18.21
CA ILE A 275 -4.14 19.02 -19.43
C ILE A 275 -5.23 17.94 -19.36
N SER A 276 -6.46 18.30 -19.76
CA SER A 276 -7.58 17.35 -19.83
C SER A 276 -7.22 16.13 -20.67
N GLY A 277 -7.63 14.93 -20.22
CA GLY A 277 -7.31 13.66 -20.87
C GLY A 277 -5.95 13.04 -20.52
N THR A 278 -5.06 13.76 -19.80
CA THR A 278 -3.79 13.17 -19.31
C THR A 278 -3.96 12.50 -17.93
N ALA A 279 -3.24 11.41 -17.68
CA ALA A 279 -3.22 10.78 -16.36
C ALA A 279 -2.44 11.65 -15.34
N ILE A 280 -3.02 11.86 -14.17
CA ILE A 280 -2.37 12.59 -13.06
C ILE A 280 -1.52 11.59 -12.28
N ARG A 281 -0.20 11.81 -12.23
CA ARG A 281 0.74 10.92 -11.55
C ARG A 281 1.21 11.52 -10.23
N ILE A 282 0.97 10.78 -9.15
CA ILE A 282 1.29 11.17 -7.78
C ILE A 282 2.21 10.12 -7.18
N VAL A 283 3.22 10.55 -6.44
CA VAL A 283 4.03 9.65 -5.61
C VAL A 283 3.84 10.04 -4.15
N LYS A 284 3.59 9.04 -3.30
CA LYS A 284 3.48 9.14 -1.85
C LYS A 284 4.65 8.36 -1.23
N ASN A 285 5.31 8.94 -0.23
CA ASN A 285 6.41 8.27 0.48
C ASN A 285 5.95 7.16 1.44
N LEU A 286 4.69 7.22 1.89
CA LEU A 286 4.04 6.25 2.77
C LEU A 286 2.96 5.47 2.03
N ARG A 287 2.38 4.44 2.66
CA ARG A 287 1.16 3.80 2.16
C ARG A 287 0.00 4.79 2.27
N ILE A 288 -0.81 4.93 1.21
CA ILE A 288 -2.01 5.77 1.26
C ILE A 288 -3.00 5.20 2.27
N CYS A 289 -3.69 6.03 3.06
CA CYS A 289 -4.71 5.54 3.99
C CYS A 289 -6.00 5.13 3.24
N GLY A 290 -6.85 4.30 3.88
CA GLY A 290 -8.07 3.78 3.27
C GLY A 290 -9.08 4.87 2.90
N ASP A 291 -9.14 5.93 3.68
CA ASP A 291 -9.97 7.11 3.39
C ASP A 291 -9.43 7.89 2.17
N CYS A 292 -8.12 8.11 2.05
CA CYS A 292 -7.52 8.69 0.85
C CYS A 292 -7.71 7.80 -0.39
N HIS A 293 -7.63 6.48 -0.24
CA HIS A 293 -7.92 5.54 -1.32
C HIS A 293 -9.37 5.69 -1.80
N THR A 294 -10.33 5.75 -0.87
CA THR A 294 -11.76 5.97 -1.17
C THR A 294 -11.98 7.33 -1.83
N PHE A 295 -11.32 8.37 -1.30
CA PHE A 295 -11.35 9.72 -1.87
C PHE A 295 -10.88 9.72 -3.32
N LEU A 296 -9.70 9.16 -3.61
CA LEU A 296 -9.13 9.12 -4.97
C LEU A 296 -10.01 8.31 -5.94
N THR A 297 -10.62 7.23 -5.45
CA THR A 297 -11.58 6.42 -6.22
C THR A 297 -12.78 7.26 -6.67
N LEU A 298 -13.38 8.02 -5.75
CA LEU A 298 -14.51 8.90 -6.05
C LEU A 298 -14.11 10.10 -6.91
N VAL A 299 -12.93 10.69 -6.69
CA VAL A 299 -12.42 11.78 -7.53
C VAL A 299 -12.24 11.29 -8.97
N GLY A 300 -11.70 10.09 -9.19
CA GLY A 300 -11.61 9.49 -10.52
C GLY A 300 -12.97 9.34 -11.21
N SER A 301 -14.02 8.99 -10.45
CA SER A 301 -15.40 8.94 -10.95
C SER A 301 -16.00 10.31 -11.26
N ILE A 302 -15.81 11.29 -10.38
CA ILE A 302 -16.41 12.65 -10.50
C ILE A 302 -15.76 13.41 -11.66
N THR A 303 -14.45 13.28 -11.80
CA THR A 303 -13.67 14.09 -12.76
C THR A 303 -13.47 13.38 -14.09
N HIS A 304 -13.77 12.07 -14.18
CA HIS A 304 -13.44 11.21 -15.33
C HIS A 304 -11.96 11.30 -15.73
N ARG A 305 -11.08 11.49 -14.74
CA ARG A 305 -9.63 11.52 -14.92
C ARG A 305 -9.02 10.26 -14.35
N GLU A 306 -8.05 9.71 -15.08
CA GLU A 306 -7.17 8.68 -14.55
C GLU A 306 -6.17 9.31 -13.58
N ILE A 307 -6.12 8.78 -12.36
CA ILE A 307 -5.19 9.20 -11.32
C ILE A 307 -4.35 7.99 -10.94
N ILE A 308 -3.04 8.09 -11.13
CA ILE A 308 -2.10 7.03 -10.82
C ILE A 308 -1.32 7.45 -9.58
N VAL A 309 -1.48 6.72 -8.48
CA VAL A 309 -0.76 6.97 -7.23
C VAL A 309 0.20 5.83 -6.96
N ARG A 310 1.49 6.13 -6.96
CA ARG A 310 2.52 5.24 -6.41
C ARG A 310 2.65 5.51 -4.92
N ASP A 311 2.38 4.52 -4.09
CA ASP A 311 2.65 4.58 -2.65
C ASP A 311 3.94 3.82 -2.30
N SER A 312 4.24 3.67 -1.01
CA SER A 312 5.45 2.96 -0.55
C SER A 312 5.47 1.46 -0.92
N THR A 313 4.33 0.90 -1.31
CA THR A 313 4.13 -0.53 -1.55
C THR A 313 3.83 -0.88 -3.01
N ARG A 314 3.02 -0.07 -3.71
CA ARG A 314 2.49 -0.40 -5.05
C ARG A 314 1.98 0.83 -5.82
N TYR A 315 1.49 0.60 -7.03
CA TYR A 315 0.75 1.58 -7.83
C TYR A 315 -0.76 1.30 -7.74
N HIS A 316 -1.52 2.38 -7.65
CA HIS A 316 -2.98 2.38 -7.66
C HIS A 316 -3.43 3.20 -8.86
N HIS A 317 -4.26 2.61 -9.72
CA HIS A 317 -4.84 3.31 -10.87
C HIS A 317 -6.30 3.57 -10.57
N PHE A 318 -6.64 4.81 -10.27
CA PHE A 318 -8.01 5.24 -9.98
C PHE A 318 -8.65 5.76 -11.26
N LYS A 319 -9.72 5.11 -11.70
CA LYS A 319 -10.44 5.48 -12.92
C LYS A 319 -11.89 5.02 -12.83
N ASP A 320 -12.81 5.91 -13.19
CA ASP A 320 -14.25 5.63 -13.30
C ASP A 320 -14.85 4.98 -12.05
N GLY A 321 -14.41 5.40 -10.86
CA GLY A 321 -14.92 4.88 -9.58
C GLY A 321 -14.36 3.52 -9.16
N SER A 322 -13.31 3.05 -9.85
CA SER A 322 -12.59 1.82 -9.51
C SER A 322 -11.12 2.11 -9.26
N CYS A 323 -10.46 1.19 -8.55
CA CYS A 323 -9.01 1.16 -8.39
C CYS A 323 -8.48 -0.16 -8.96
N SER A 324 -7.29 -0.16 -9.58
CA SER A 324 -6.64 -1.38 -10.07
C SER A 324 -6.45 -2.46 -9.00
N CYS A 325 -6.48 -2.13 -7.72
CA CYS A 325 -6.41 -3.12 -6.65
C CYS A 325 -7.73 -3.87 -6.34
N GLY A 326 -8.82 -3.58 -7.05
CA GLY A 326 -10.12 -4.23 -6.83
C GLY A 326 -10.74 -3.95 -5.46
N GLY A 327 -10.29 -2.89 -4.76
CA GLY A 327 -10.73 -2.58 -3.40
C GLY A 327 -9.98 -3.35 -2.30
N PHE A 328 -9.04 -4.22 -2.65
CA PHE A 328 -8.18 -4.93 -1.69
C PHE A 328 -6.99 -4.03 -1.29
N TRP A 329 -7.32 -2.94 -0.57
CA TRP A 329 -6.39 -1.90 -0.13
C TRP A 329 -5.43 -2.40 0.95
#